data_AF-A0A497D0K1-F1
#
_entry.id   AF-A0A497D0K1-F1
#
_cell.length_a   1.000
_cell.length_b   1.000
_cell.length_c   1.000
_cell.angle_alpha   90.00
_cell.angle_beta   90.00
_cell.angle_gamma   90.00
#
_symmetry.space_group_name_H-M   'P 1'
#
loop_
_entity.id
_entity.type
_entity.pdbx_description
1 polymer ?
#
loop_
_entity_poly.entity_id
_entity_poly.type
_entity_poly.pdbx_seq_one_letter_code
_entity_poly.pdbx_strand_id
1 'polypeptide(L)' 'MIEANLFLEGDVAEVVQDKESMHMKLVCRNKYLVFSISDINHIQLGDRIEIKGTFKIRKVIVNGMERLYK' A
#
# COMPACT_ATOMS: atom_id res chain seq x y z
N MET A 1 -7.17 -17.86 -2.19
CA MET A 1 -7.32 -16.42 -2.53
C MET A 1 -5.94 -15.83 -2.33
N ILE A 2 -5.37 -15.16 -3.33
CA ILE A 2 -4.02 -14.62 -3.18
C ILE A 2 -4.08 -13.44 -2.20
N GLU A 3 -3.38 -13.55 -1.09
CA GLU A 3 -3.21 -12.44 -0.15
C GLU A 3 -1.91 -11.71 -0.46
N ALA A 4 -2.01 -10.41 -0.71
CA ALA A 4 -0.86 -9.53 -0.93
C ALA A 4 -0.80 -8.50 0.20
N ASN A 5 0.30 -8.50 0.94
CA ASN A 5 0.60 -7.45 1.91
C ASN A 5 1.48 -6.40 1.24
N LEU A 6 1.00 -5.16 1.23
CA LEU A 6 1.68 -4.02 0.66
C LEU A 6 2.19 -3.11 1.78
N PHE A 7 3.50 -2.85 1.78
CA PHE A 7 4.11 -1.84 2.64
C PHE A 7 4.54 -0.63 1.81
N LEU A 8 4.06 0.55 2.22
CA LEU A 8 4.36 1.84 1.62
C LEU A 8 4.84 2.81 2.70
N GLU A 9 6.03 3.37 2.50
CA GLU A 9 6.57 4.44 3.33
C GLU A 9 6.85 5.67 2.45
N GLY A 10 6.44 6.84 2.93
CA GLY A 10 6.58 8.09 2.18
C GLY A 10 6.17 9.30 2.99
N ASP A 11 6.36 10.46 2.36
CA ASP A 11 5.98 11.75 2.92
C ASP A 11 4.56 12.11 2.48
N VAL A 12 3.73 12.64 3.39
CA VAL A 12 2.44 13.21 3.00
C VAL A 12 2.70 14.51 2.24
N ALA A 13 2.39 14.52 0.95
CA ALA A 13 2.60 15.69 0.09
C ALA A 13 1.39 16.62 0.07
N GLU A 14 0.18 16.06 0.20
CA GLU A 14 -1.05 16.84 0.16
C GLU A 14 -2.15 16.14 0.96
N VAL A 15 -2.97 16.91 1.67
CA VAL A 15 -4.23 16.46 2.28
C VAL A 15 -5.32 17.40 1.81
N VAL A 16 -6.34 16.85 1.12
CA VAL A 16 -7.46 17.62 0.58
C VAL A 16 -8.74 17.10 1.19
N GLN A 17 -9.57 17.99 1.72
CA GLN A 17 -10.90 17.65 2.19
C GLN A 17 -11.94 18.13 1.18
N ASP A 18 -12.83 17.24 0.76
CA ASP A 18 -14.05 17.60 0.04
C ASP A 18 -15.27 17.49 0.97
N LYS A 19 -16.47 17.62 0.42
CA LYS A 19 -17.72 17.61 1.20
C LYS A 19 -17.99 16.27 1.90
N GLU A 20 -17.40 15.17 1.44
CA GLU A 20 -17.75 13.81 1.86
C GLU A 20 -16.55 13.02 2.40
N SER A 21 -15.32 13.43 2.10
CA SER A 21 -14.13 12.63 2.34
C SER A 21 -12.84 13.44 2.46
N MET A 22 -11.83 12.82 3.06
CA MET A 22 -10.48 13.35 3.16
C MET A 22 -9.57 12.49 2.29
N HIS A 23 -8.92 13.15 1.34
CA HIS A 23 -7.96 12.55 0.42
C HIS A 23 -6.54 12.89 0.86
N MET A 24 -5.63 11.95 0.69
CA MET A 24 -4.21 12.14 0.98
C MET A 24 -3.38 11.71 -0.22
N LYS A 25 -2.43 12.56 -0.64
CA LYS A 25 -1.38 12.20 -1.59
C LYS A 25 -0.10 11.88 -0.81
N LEU A 26 0.37 10.66 -0.98
CA LEU A 26 1.63 10.19 -0.41
C LEU A 26 2.71 10.17 -1.49
N VAL A 27 3.86 10.77 -1.23
CA VAL A 27 5.05 10.69 -2.07
C VAL A 27 6.02 9.69 -1.46
N CYS A 28 6.08 8.50 -2.04
CA CYS A 28 7.01 7.46 -1.64
C CYS A 28 8.37 7.73 -2.30
N ARG A 29 9.34 8.25 -1.54
CA ARG A 29 10.69 8.47 -2.06
C ARG A 29 11.46 7.14 -2.14
N ASN A 30 11.31 6.47 -3.28
CA ASN A 30 12.18 5.47 -3.92
C ASN A 30 12.94 4.41 -3.11
N LYS A 31 12.67 4.18 -1.81
CA LYS A 31 13.44 3.17 -1.09
C LYS A 31 12.80 1.78 -1.15
N TYR A 32 11.56 1.55 -0.72
CA TYR A 32 11.02 0.18 -0.82
C TYR A 32 9.49 0.14 -1.00
N LEU A 33 9.06 -0.23 -2.21
CA LEU A 33 7.73 -0.81 -2.42
C LEU A 33 7.89 -2.33 -2.27
N VAL A 34 7.41 -2.89 -1.16
CA VAL A 34 7.52 -4.33 -0.91
C VAL A 34 6.13 -4.96 -0.98
N PHE A 35 5.99 -5.93 -1.87
CA PHE A 35 4.85 -6.85 -1.89
C PHE A 35 5.30 -8.18 -1.32
N SER A 36 4.56 -8.68 -0.32
CA SER A 36 4.64 -10.07 0.10
C SER A 36 3.36 -10.77 -0.34
N ILE A 37 3.49 -11.79 -1.19
CA ILE A 37 2.37 -12.51 -1.79
C ILE A 37 2.47 -13.97 -1.37
N SER A 38 1.42 -14.48 -0.72
CA SER A 38 1.31 -15.88 -0.33
C SER A 38 0.66 -16.72 -1.44
N ASP A 39 0.89 -18.03 -1.42
CA ASP A 39 0.29 -19.02 -2.35
C ASP A 39 0.62 -18.82 -3.84
N ILE A 40 1.83 -18.38 -4.15
CA ILE A 40 2.30 -18.10 -5.53
C ILE A 40 2.80 -19.36 -6.28
N ASN A 41 1.98 -20.42 -6.32
CA ASN A 41 2.30 -21.60 -7.12
C ASN A 41 2.58 -21.16 -8.58
N HIS A 42 3.67 -21.66 -9.17
CA HIS A 42 4.10 -21.42 -10.56
C HIS A 42 4.74 -20.05 -10.88
N ILE A 43 5.11 -19.24 -9.89
CA ILE A 43 5.93 -18.03 -10.10
C ILE A 43 7.40 -18.31 -9.77
N GLN A 44 8.33 -17.83 -10.60
CA GLN A 44 9.77 -18.01 -10.44
C GLN A 44 10.55 -16.68 -10.48
N LEU A 45 11.81 -16.74 -10.03
CA LEU A 45 12.71 -15.59 -10.12
C LEU A 45 12.96 -15.22 -11.58
N GLY A 46 12.75 -13.94 -11.92
CA GLY A 46 12.91 -13.41 -13.27
C GLY A 46 11.61 -13.30 -14.08
N ASP A 47 10.51 -13.87 -13.59
CA ASP A 47 9.20 -13.72 -14.23
C ASP A 47 8.73 -12.26 -14.21
N ARG A 48 8.12 -11.84 -15.33
CA ARG A 48 7.41 -10.56 -15.39
C ARG A 48 6.00 -10.75 -14.83
N ILE A 49 5.68 -10.03 -13.75
CA ILE A 49 4.38 -10.13 -13.05
C ILE A 49 3.58 -8.84 -13.23
N GLU A 50 2.27 -8.97 -13.43
CA GLU A 50 1.30 -7.86 -13.39
C GLU A 50 0.24 -8.17 -12.33
N ILE A 51 0.04 -7.25 -11.37
CA ILE A 51 -0.92 -7.40 -10.27
C ILE A 51 -2.05 -6.38 -10.46
N LYS A 52 -3.30 -6.84 -10.54
CA LYS A 52 -4.50 -6.00 -10.59
C LYS A 52 -5.40 -6.27 -9.41
N GLY A 53 -5.83 -5.23 -8.72
CA GLY A 53 -6.78 -5.36 -7.62
C GLY A 53 -7.05 -4.06 -6.89
N THR A 54 -8.04 -4.12 -6.00
CA THR A 54 -8.34 -3.05 -5.04
C THR A 54 -7.62 -3.34 -3.73
N PHE A 55 -6.83 -2.38 -3.24
CA PHE A 55 -6.12 -2.52 -1.98
C PHE A 55 -6.96 -1.95 -0.83
N LYS A 56 -7.13 -2.74 0.24
CA LYS A 56 -7.75 -2.27 1.49
C LYS A 56 -6.65 -1.90 2.48
N ILE A 57 -6.61 -0.63 2.88
CA ILE A 57 -5.67 -0.15 3.90
C ILE A 57 -6.19 -0.57 5.27
N ARG A 58 -5.47 -1.46 5.96
CA ARG A 58 -5.82 -1.92 7.32
C ARG A 58 -5.23 -1.03 8.41
N LYS A 59 -4.06 -0.43 8.14
CA LYS A 59 -3.27 0.33 9.12
C LYS A 59 -2.52 1.46 8.43
N VAL A 60 -2.53 2.65 9.04
CA VAL A 60 -1.70 3.80 8.67
C VAL A 60 -0.94 4.24 9.93
N ILE A 61 0.36 4.51 9.79
CA ILE A 61 1.19 5.02 10.90
C ILE A 61 1.65 6.42 10.50
N VAL A 62 1.30 7.43 11.30
CA VAL A 62 1.67 8.83 11.06
C VAL A 62 2.49 9.31 12.24
N ASN A 63 3.76 9.65 12.02
CA ASN A 63 4.69 10.10 13.07
C ASN A 63 4.75 9.15 14.27
N GLY A 64 4.79 7.84 14.01
CA GLY A 64 4.79 6.79 15.04
C GLY A 64 3.43 6.52 15.70
N MET A 65 2.38 7.29 15.37
CA MET A 65 1.03 7.06 15.88
C MET A 65 0.24 6.16 14.94
N GLU A 66 -0.26 5.06 15.47
CA GLU A 66 -1.03 4.08 14.70
C GLU A 66 -2.50 4.48 14.56
N ARG A 67 -3.05 4.32 13.35
CA ARG A 67 -4.48 4.41 13.06
C ARG A 67 -4.93 3.16 12.32
N LEU A 68 -5.92 2.48 12.89
CA LEU A 68 -6.53 1.28 12.31
C LEU A 68 -7.74 1.69 11.48
N TYR A 69 -7.84 1.14 10.27
CA TYR A 69 -8.96 1.36 9.36
C TYR A 69 -9.64 0.01 9.10
N LYS A 70 -10.96 -0.05 9.37
CA LYS A 70 -11.76 -1.28 9.28
C LYS A 70 -12.25 -1.59 7.88
#